data_AF-A0A840HW38-F1
#
_entry.id   AF-A0A840HW38-F1
#
_cell.length_a   1.000
_cell.length_b   1.000
_cell.length_c   1.000
_cell.angle_alpha   90.00
_cell.angle_beta   90.00
_cell.angle_gamma   90.00
#
_symmetry.space_group_name_H-M   'P 1'
#
loop_
_entity.id
_entity.type
_entity.pdbx_description
1 polymer ?
#
loop_
_entity_poly.entity_id
_entity_poly.type
_entity_poly.pdbx_seq_one_letter_code
_entity_poly.pdbx_strand_id
1 'polypeptide(L)'
;MILTEVATIWGPIKHAFEKSIHLSPDAVHIHVGVALLFFFAWATKRPLHDWRPWMMVALLEGINEIVDLNQKFGSTENNVGESIHDIVNTLFLPTLLLLYYRFRHRRQQAEMERRALEQPAE
;
A
#
# COMPACT_ATOMS: atom_id res chain seq x y z
N MET A 1 24.46 10.05 7.08
CA MET A 1 24.35 11.53 6.99
C MET A 1 23.08 11.93 6.25
N ILE A 2 22.87 11.50 5.00
CA ILE A 2 21.65 11.86 4.23
C ILE A 2 20.36 11.29 4.86
N LEU A 3 20.28 9.99 5.14
CA LEU A 3 19.05 9.37 5.67
C LEU A 3 18.64 9.93 7.04
N THR A 4 19.61 10.20 7.91
CA THR A 4 19.37 10.80 9.23
C THR A 4 18.84 12.23 9.12
N GLU A 5 19.31 13.02 8.16
CA GLU A 5 18.79 14.38 7.90
C GLU A 5 17.36 14.33 7.36
N VAL A 6 17.11 13.43 6.40
CA VAL A 6 15.76 13.18 5.88
C VAL A 6 14.82 12.78 7.01
N ALA A 7 15.22 11.83 7.87
CA ALA A 7 14.42 11.37 9.01
C ALA A 7 14.09 12.50 10.00
N THR A 8 15.04 13.39 10.28
CA THR A 8 14.80 14.52 11.19
C THR A 8 13.84 15.58 10.63
N ILE A 9 13.72 15.68 9.30
CA ILE A 9 12.78 16.60 8.64
C ILE A 9 11.42 15.91 8.46
N TRP A 10 11.43 14.64 8.05
CA TRP A 10 10.23 13.87 7.73
C TRP A 10 9.36 13.59 8.95
N GLY A 11 9.94 13.12 10.06
CA GLY A 11 9.19 12.75 11.26
C GLY A 11 8.26 13.86 11.79
N PRO A 12 8.73 15.11 11.98
CA PRO A 12 7.87 16.22 12.40
C PRO A 12 6.73 16.54 11.42
N ILE A 13 6.98 16.41 10.11
CA ILE A 13 5.97 16.67 9.07
C ILE A 13 4.90 15.58 9.10
N LYS A 14 5.31 14.30 9.17
CA LYS A 14 4.43 13.13 9.31
C LYS A 14 3.50 13.31 10.51
N HIS A 15 4.06 13.59 11.70
CA HIS A 15 3.25 13.80 12.90
C HIS A 15 2.35 15.04 12.85
N ALA A 16 2.77 16.13 12.20
CA ALA A 16 1.93 17.30 12.02
C ALA A 16 0.73 16.99 11.12
N PHE A 17 0.95 16.20 10.06
CA PHE A 17 -0.11 15.73 9.17
C PHE A 17 -1.11 14.86 9.93
N GLU A 18 -0.64 13.82 10.64
CA GLU A 18 -1.48 12.93 11.47
C GLU A 18 -2.36 13.72 12.46
N LYS A 19 -1.77 14.69 13.16
CA LYS A 19 -2.51 15.54 14.11
C LYS A 19 -3.55 16.43 13.43
N SER A 20 -3.27 16.93 12.23
CA SER A 20 -4.18 17.84 11.52
C SER A 20 -5.47 17.15 11.08
N ILE A 21 -5.39 15.87 10.71
CA ILE A 21 -6.53 15.07 10.22
C ILE A 21 -7.28 14.35 11.34
N HIS A 22 -6.85 14.50 12.61
CA HIS A 22 -7.48 13.92 13.80
C HIS A 22 -7.71 12.39 13.71
N LEU A 23 -6.82 11.70 13.00
CA LEU A 23 -6.81 10.24 12.92
C LEU A 23 -5.71 9.67 13.81
N SER A 24 -5.91 8.45 14.31
CA SER A 24 -4.81 7.70 14.93
C SER A 24 -3.76 7.37 13.86
N PRO A 25 -2.47 7.24 14.24
CA PRO A 25 -1.41 6.82 13.32
C PRO A 25 -1.80 5.56 12.52
N ASP A 26 -2.30 4.52 13.19
CA ASP A 26 -2.76 3.28 12.56
C ASP A 26 -3.81 3.52 11.46
N ALA A 27 -4.78 4.41 11.72
CA ALA A 27 -5.82 4.71 10.76
C ALA A 27 -5.26 5.45 9.53
N VAL A 28 -4.24 6.30 9.73
CA VAL A 28 -3.54 6.96 8.63
C VAL A 28 -2.86 5.93 7.74
N HIS A 29 -2.10 4.98 8.29
CA HIS A 29 -1.44 3.92 7.51
C HIS A 29 -2.46 3.12 6.67
N ILE A 30 -3.58 2.72 7.27
CA ILE A 30 -4.66 2.01 6.55
C ILE A 30 -5.24 2.86 5.40
N HIS A 31 -5.63 4.10 5.68
CA HIS A 31 -6.28 4.97 4.69
C HIS A 31 -5.34 5.40 3.57
N VAL A 32 -4.11 5.77 3.92
CA VAL A 32 -3.07 6.17 2.96
C VAL A 32 -2.68 5.00 2.08
N GLY A 33 -2.49 3.79 2.63
CA GLY A 33 -2.17 2.59 1.85
C GLY A 33 -3.23 2.29 0.77
N VAL A 34 -4.51 2.36 1.14
CA VAL A 34 -5.62 2.18 0.18
C VAL A 34 -5.67 3.32 -0.85
N ALA A 35 -5.55 4.57 -0.41
CA ALA A 35 -5.58 5.72 -1.31
C ALA A 35 -4.42 5.68 -2.33
N LEU A 36 -3.22 5.29 -1.89
CA LEU A 36 -2.06 5.12 -2.76
C LEU A 36 -2.26 4.00 -3.78
N LEU A 37 -2.89 2.88 -3.39
CA LEU A 37 -3.20 1.82 -4.35
C LEU A 37 -4.07 2.35 -5.50
N PHE A 38 -5.16 3.06 -5.17
CA PHE A 38 -6.04 3.67 -6.18
C PHE A 38 -5.31 4.72 -7.00
N PHE A 39 -4.51 5.57 -6.35
CA PHE A 39 -3.71 6.59 -7.02
C PHE A 39 -2.74 5.99 -8.03
N PHE A 40 -1.96 4.97 -7.64
CA PHE A 40 -1.01 4.33 -8.56
C PHE A 40 -1.71 3.56 -9.67
N ALA A 41 -2.83 2.89 -9.38
CA ALA A 41 -3.64 2.24 -10.41
C ALA A 41 -4.14 3.25 -11.45
N TRP A 42 -4.66 4.39 -10.98
CA TRP A 42 -5.10 5.49 -11.84
C TRP A 42 -3.95 6.11 -12.64
N ALA A 43 -2.85 6.48 -11.98
CA ALA A 43 -1.69 7.14 -12.59
C ALA A 43 -1.01 6.25 -13.64
N THR A 44 -0.90 4.94 -13.37
CA THR A 44 -0.30 3.97 -14.30
C THR A 44 -1.31 3.42 -15.32
N LYS A 45 -2.59 3.80 -15.22
CA LYS A 45 -3.71 3.29 -16.01
C LYS A 45 -3.79 1.76 -15.97
N ARG A 46 -3.52 1.19 -14.80
CA ARG A 46 -3.56 -0.27 -14.56
C ARG A 46 -4.78 -0.64 -13.73
N PRO A 47 -5.40 -1.80 -14.00
CA PRO A 47 -6.48 -2.29 -13.16
C PRO A 47 -5.95 -2.72 -11.79
N LEU A 48 -6.81 -2.74 -10.77
CA LEU A 48 -6.45 -3.10 -9.39
C LEU A 48 -6.00 -4.56 -9.21
N HIS A 49 -6.28 -5.44 -10.19
CA HIS A 49 -5.76 -6.81 -10.18
C HIS A 49 -4.34 -6.92 -10.77
N ASP A 50 -3.79 -5.84 -11.34
CA ASP A 50 -2.37 -5.76 -11.69
C ASP A 50 -1.57 -5.60 -10.39
N TRP A 51 -0.46 -6.32 -10.28
CA TRP A 51 0.38 -6.33 -9.09
C TRP A 51 1.28 -5.08 -9.00
N ARG A 52 1.46 -4.33 -10.11
CA ARG A 52 2.36 -3.17 -10.15
C ARG A 52 1.93 -2.00 -9.26
N PRO A 53 0.65 -1.56 -9.26
CA PRO A 53 0.21 -0.53 -8.31
C PRO A 53 0.43 -0.92 -6.86
N TRP A 54 0.16 -2.18 -6.50
CA TRP A 54 0.43 -2.71 -5.17
C TRP A 54 1.92 -2.67 -4.83
N MET A 55 2.80 -3.06 -5.76
CA MET A 55 4.25 -2.99 -5.54
C MET A 55 4.72 -1.56 -5.30
N MET A 56 4.13 -0.57 -5.97
CA MET A 56 4.47 0.83 -5.73
C MET A 56 4.11 1.28 -4.31
N VAL A 57 2.97 0.83 -3.77
CA VAL A 57 2.62 1.06 -2.35
C VAL A 57 3.63 0.39 -1.43
N ALA A 58 3.95 -0.88 -1.68
CA ALA A 58 4.91 -1.64 -0.86
C ALA A 58 6.31 -1.04 -0.85
N LEU A 59 6.78 -0.52 -2.00
CA LEU A 59 8.06 0.16 -2.09
C LEU A 59 8.05 1.51 -1.36
N LEU A 60 6.98 2.29 -1.51
CA LEU A 60 6.88 3.59 -0.84
C LEU A 60 6.83 3.41 0.68
N GLU A 61 6.05 2.44 1.16
CA GLU A 61 6.00 2.10 2.59
C GLU A 61 7.35 1.59 3.11
N GLY A 62 8.00 0.68 2.37
CA GLY A 62 9.32 0.20 2.76
C GLY A 62 10.36 1.32 2.85
N ILE A 63 10.28 2.33 1.98
CA ILE A 63 11.13 3.53 2.08
C ILE A 63 10.77 4.35 3.32
N ASN A 64 9.48 4.54 3.61
CA ASN A 64 9.03 5.25 4.82
C ASN A 64 9.62 4.60 6.07
N GLU A 65 9.48 3.28 6.19
CA GLU A 65 9.97 2.53 7.33
C GLU A 65 11.48 2.55 7.49
N ILE A 66 12.22 2.52 6.38
CA ILE A 66 13.68 2.70 6.43
C ILE A 66 14.01 4.09 6.98
N VAL A 67 13.27 5.14 6.63
CA VAL A 67 13.47 6.48 7.17
C VAL A 67 13.15 6.52 8.67
N ASP A 68 12.05 5.90 9.09
CA ASP A 68 11.59 5.88 10.48
C ASP A 68 12.57 5.11 11.40
N LEU A 69 13.09 3.97 10.96
CA LEU A 69 14.14 3.22 11.67
C LEU A 69 15.49 3.97 11.76
N ASN A 70 15.72 4.98 10.93
CA ASN A 70 16.91 5.83 10.98
C ASN A 70 16.73 7.08 11.87
N GLN A 71 15.57 7.24 12.51
CA GLN A 71 15.38 8.27 13.53
C GLN A 71 16.26 8.02 14.75
N LYS A 72 16.37 9.04 15.63
CA LYS A 72 17.25 8.99 16.81
C LYS A 72 16.95 7.74 17.65
N PHE A 73 18.02 7.09 18.11
CA PHE A 73 17.93 5.91 18.98
C PHE A 73 17.05 6.21 20.20
N GLY A 74 16.05 5.35 20.45
CA GLY A 74 15.06 5.53 21.53
C GLY A 74 13.83 6.38 21.18
N SER A 75 13.68 6.84 19.93
CA SER A 75 12.39 7.32 19.42
C SER A 75 11.42 6.16 19.23
N THR A 76 10.11 6.43 19.34
CA THR A 76 9.05 5.43 19.10
C THR A 76 9.15 4.82 17.70
N GLU A 77 9.52 5.63 16.71
CA GLU A 77 9.67 5.24 15.30
C GLU A 77 10.91 4.37 15.04
N ASN A 78 11.98 4.48 15.84
CA ASN A 78 13.15 3.59 15.76
C ASN A 78 12.87 2.27 16.51
N ASN A 79 11.81 1.59 16.10
CA ASN A 79 11.37 0.32 16.66
C ASN A 79 10.92 -0.61 15.53
N VAL A 80 11.62 -1.73 15.38
CA VAL A 80 11.31 -2.75 14.37
C VAL A 80 9.90 -3.34 14.55
N GLY A 81 9.41 -3.41 15.78
CA GLY A 81 8.05 -3.89 16.08
C GLY A 81 6.97 -2.96 15.51
N GLU A 82 7.10 -1.65 15.75
CA GLU A 82 6.19 -0.64 15.19
C GLU A 82 6.31 -0.60 13.66
N SER A 83 7.52 -0.69 13.13
CA SER A 83 7.73 -0.70 11.69
C SER A 83 7.06 -1.88 10.97
N ILE A 84 7.09 -3.07 11.58
CA ILE A 84 6.34 -4.23 11.07
C ILE A 84 4.83 -3.98 11.18
N HIS A 85 4.37 -3.37 12.26
CA HIS A 85 2.96 -3.05 12.46
C HIS A 85 2.45 -2.09 11.38
N ASP A 86 3.21 -1.04 11.08
CA ASP A 86 2.89 -0.04 10.06
C ASP A 86 2.85 -0.66 8.66
N ILE A 87 3.85 -1.48 8.29
CA ILE A 87 3.84 -2.24 7.04
C ILE A 87 2.58 -3.09 6.91
N VAL A 88 2.20 -3.79 7.99
CA VAL A 88 1.00 -4.64 7.99
C VAL A 88 -0.26 -3.78 7.81
N ASN A 89 -0.41 -2.70 8.57
CA ASN A 89 -1.56 -1.80 8.48
C ASN A 89 -1.69 -1.19 7.08
N THR A 90 -0.57 -0.74 6.50
CA THR A 90 -0.54 -0.13 5.16
C THR A 90 -0.84 -1.14 4.05
N LEU A 91 -0.29 -2.35 4.11
CA LEU A 91 -0.35 -3.31 3.00
C LEU A 91 -1.49 -4.32 3.10
N PHE A 92 -2.11 -4.52 4.27
CA PHE A 92 -3.15 -5.53 4.44
C PHE A 92 -4.33 -5.32 3.50
N LEU A 93 -4.99 -4.15 3.54
CA LEU A 93 -6.13 -3.87 2.66
C LEU A 93 -5.75 -3.81 1.17
N PRO A 94 -4.64 -3.15 0.76
CA PRO A 94 -4.18 -3.23 -0.62
C PRO A 94 -3.97 -4.65 -1.14
N THR A 95 -3.42 -5.54 -0.30
CA THR A 95 -3.22 -6.96 -0.65
C THR A 95 -4.55 -7.67 -0.83
N LEU A 96 -5.50 -7.46 0.09
CA LEU A 96 -6.85 -8.03 -0.02
C LEU A 96 -7.55 -7.57 -1.31
N LEU A 97 -7.47 -6.28 -1.64
CA LEU A 97 -8.06 -5.73 -2.87
C LEU A 97 -7.43 -6.35 -4.12
N LEU A 98 -6.10 -6.40 -4.19
CA LEU A 98 -5.37 -7.03 -5.29
C LEU A 98 -5.83 -8.47 -5.51
N LEU A 99 -5.84 -9.27 -4.43
CA LEU A 99 -6.24 -10.67 -4.48
C LEU A 99 -7.71 -10.81 -4.90
N TYR A 100 -8.61 -10.04 -4.30
CA TYR A 100 -10.04 -10.07 -4.61
C TYR A 100 -10.30 -9.80 -6.10
N TYR A 101 -9.76 -8.70 -6.64
CA TYR A 101 -9.94 -8.36 -8.06
C TYR A 101 -9.27 -9.36 -8.98
N ARG A 102 -8.12 -9.93 -8.59
CA ARG A 102 -7.42 -10.94 -9.39
C ARG A 102 -8.18 -12.25 -9.48
N PHE A 103 -8.77 -12.72 -8.38
CA PHE A 103 -9.62 -13.91 -8.40
C PHE A 103 -10.91 -13.69 -9.19
N ARG A 104 -11.54 -12.52 -9.03
CA ARG A 104 -12.73 -12.15 -9.79
C ARG A 104 -12.44 -12.12 -11.30
N HIS A 105 -11.35 -11.49 -11.72
CA HIS A 105 -10.96 -11.41 -13.12
C HIS A 105 -10.73 -12.80 -13.72
N ARG A 106 -9.98 -13.67 -13.03
CA ARG A 106 -9.73 -15.06 -13.47
C ARG A 106 -11.02 -15.85 -13.63
N ARG A 107 -11.95 -15.72 -12.68
CA ARG A 107 -13.25 -16.38 -12.76
C ARG A 107 -14.06 -15.93 -13.98
N GLN A 108 -14.09 -14.62 -14.24
CA GLN A 108 -14.78 -14.06 -15.41
C GLN A 108 -14.18 -14.58 -16.73
N GLN A 109 -12.86 -14.70 -16.83
CA GLN A 109 -12.19 -15.28 -18.01
C GLN A 109 -12.61 -16.73 -18.24
N ALA A 110 -12.60 -17.56 -17.19
CA ALA A 110 -13.02 -18.95 -17.29
C ALA A 110 -14.50 -19.11 -17.68
N GLU A 111 -15.38 -18.24 -17.18
CA GLU A 111 -16.80 -18.22 -17.56
C GLU A 111 -16.99 -17.82 -19.04
N MET A 112 -16.21 -16.85 -19.54
CA MET A 112 -16.24 -16.45 -20.95
C MET A 112 -15.71 -17.55 -21.88
N GLU A 113 -14.60 -18.21 -21.51
CA GLU A 113 -14.04 -19.33 -22.26
C GLU A 113 -15.03 -20.51 -22.34
N ARG A 114 -15.69 -20.86 -21.23
CA ARG A 114 -16.73 -21.90 -21.22
C ARG A 114 -17.87 -21.59 -22.17
N ARG A 115 -18.40 -20.36 -22.13
CA ARG A 115 -19.49 -19.93 -23.02
C ARG A 115 -19.09 -19.96 -24.49
N ALA A 116 -17.84 -19.59 -24.81
CA ALA A 116 -17.34 -19.64 -26.18
C ALA A 116 -17.22 -21.08 -26.72
N LEU A 117 -16.97 -22.07 -25.85
CA LEU A 117 -16.95 -23.49 -26.23
C LEU A 117 -18.36 -24.09 -26.37
N GLU A 118 -19.32 -23.59 -25.60
CA GLU A 118 -20.72 -24.06 -25.60
C GLU A 118 -21.55 -23.49 -26.77
N GLN A 119 -21.13 -22.37 -27.37
CA GLN A 119 -21.77 -21.84 -28.58
C GLN A 119 -21.28 -22.61 -29.82
N PRO A 120 -22.14 -23.39 -30.51
CA PRO A 120 -21.74 -24.06 -31.74
C PRO A 120 -21.38 -23.02 -32.80
N ALA A 121 -20.28 -23.24 -33.52
CA ALA A 121 -19.92 -22.42 -34.67
C ALA A 121 -21.04 -22.53 -35.73
N GLU A 122 -21.84 -21.48 -35.87
CA GLU A 122 -22.82 -21.31 -36.95
C GLU A 122 -22.12 -21.15 -38.32
#